data_AF-A0A0K1ITS2-F1
#
_entry.id   AF-A0A0K1ITS2-F1
#
_cell.length_a   1.000
_cell.length_b   1.000
_cell.length_c   1.000
_cell.angle_alpha   90.00
_cell.angle_beta   90.00
_cell.angle_gamma   90.00
#
_symmetry.space_group_name_H-M   'P 1'
#
loop_
_entity.id
_entity.type
_entity.pdbx_description
1 polymer ?
#
loop_
_entity_poly.entity_id
_entity_poly.type
_entity_poly.pdbx_seq_one_letter_code
_entity_poly.pdbx_strand_id
1 'polypeptide(L)'
;MTQVCIVGAEDVHLQYELLSRDTARAALSTYDIAEPFDNSLSVDTVSLGAAVSLLNDLNWYLVRFADFSLVREPSVSPDEWLSRDLARQIRDGAVQPEDTGDHLAIYGVEDGRLVEPMYVTRVDGSVPDYDLRDVERTLVVRVAEDEFGR
;
A
#
# COMPACT_ATOMS: atom_id res chain seq x y z
N MET A 1 7.01 -2.22 -13.48
CA MET A 1 7.38 -3.08 -12.34
C MET A 1 6.28 -2.94 -11.30
N THR A 2 6.11 -3.93 -10.44
CA THR A 2 5.13 -3.88 -9.36
C THR A 2 5.78 -3.20 -8.17
N GLN A 3 5.18 -2.14 -7.64
CA GLN A 3 5.76 -1.40 -6.54
C GLN A 3 5.13 -1.86 -5.22
N VAL A 4 5.96 -2.11 -4.20
CA VAL A 4 5.52 -2.28 -2.81
C VAL A 4 5.83 -0.99 -2.06
N CYS A 5 4.90 -0.50 -1.26
CA CYS A 5 5.13 0.63 -0.34
C CYS A 5 4.62 0.25 1.05
N ILE A 6 5.50 0.28 2.04
CA ILE A 6 5.19 0.03 3.45
C ILE A 6 5.23 1.37 4.17
N VAL A 7 4.19 1.71 4.92
CA VAL A 7 4.10 2.93 5.71
C VAL A 7 4.23 2.58 7.18
N GLY A 8 5.11 3.27 7.90
CA GLY A 8 5.38 3.03 9.31
C GLY A 8 4.30 3.61 10.22
N ALA A 9 4.12 3.01 11.39
CA ALA A 9 3.30 3.59 12.45
C ALA A 9 3.90 4.92 12.97
N GLU A 10 3.05 5.81 13.49
CA GLU A 10 3.38 7.22 13.83
C GLU A 10 4.64 7.38 14.70
N ASP A 11 4.86 6.48 15.65
CA ASP A 11 5.99 6.54 16.60
C ASP A 11 7.12 5.54 16.29
N VAL A 12 7.20 5.04 15.05
CA VAL A 12 8.17 4.03 14.64
C VAL A 12 9.05 4.55 13.52
N HIS A 13 10.37 4.35 13.62
CA HIS A 13 11.28 4.53 12.48
C HIS A 13 11.31 3.25 11.63
N LEU A 14 10.38 3.13 10.67
CA LEU A 14 10.11 1.89 9.95
C LEU A 14 11.38 1.25 9.36
N GLN A 15 12.17 2.03 8.62
CA GLN A 15 13.36 1.49 7.97
C GLN A 15 14.38 0.96 8.96
N TYR A 16 14.59 1.69 10.06
CA TYR A 16 15.49 1.24 11.13
C TYR A 16 14.99 -0.07 11.73
N GLU A 17 13.69 -0.17 12.03
CA GLU A 17 13.11 -1.39 12.59
C GLU A 17 13.19 -2.58 11.64
N LEU A 18 13.01 -2.40 10.33
CA LEU A 18 13.14 -3.49 9.36
C LEU A 18 14.61 -3.86 9.11
N LEU A 19 15.47 -2.88 8.82
CA LEU A 19 16.87 -3.13 8.45
C LEU A 19 17.75 -3.53 9.65
N SER A 20 17.29 -3.36 10.88
CA SER A 20 17.97 -3.88 12.07
C SER A 20 17.73 -5.37 12.32
N ARG A 21 16.77 -6.02 11.64
CA ARG A 21 16.45 -7.44 11.83
C ARG A 21 17.01 -8.29 10.70
N ASP A 22 17.72 -9.36 11.03
CA ASP A 22 18.42 -10.18 10.04
C ASP A 22 17.49 -10.73 8.96
N THR A 23 16.31 -11.25 9.34
CA THR A 23 15.34 -11.80 8.38
C THR A 23 14.74 -10.74 7.48
N ALA A 24 14.30 -9.60 8.03
CA ALA A 24 13.75 -8.52 7.22
C ALA A 24 14.81 -7.89 6.30
N ARG A 25 16.02 -7.66 6.81
CA ARG A 25 17.16 -7.19 6.02
C ARG A 25 17.50 -8.16 4.89
N ALA A 26 17.52 -9.46 5.16
CA ALA A 26 17.79 -10.46 4.13
C ALA A 26 16.72 -10.42 3.03
N ALA A 27 15.44 -10.35 3.40
CA ALA A 27 14.33 -10.24 2.45
C ALA A 27 14.40 -8.96 1.59
N LEU A 28 14.91 -7.86 2.14
CA LEU A 28 15.04 -6.58 1.45
C LEU A 28 16.37 -6.39 0.69
N SER A 29 17.37 -7.23 0.95
CA SER A 29 18.77 -7.01 0.53
C SER A 29 19.00 -6.92 -0.97
N THR A 30 18.09 -7.47 -1.78
CA THR A 30 18.20 -7.50 -3.24
C THR A 30 17.49 -6.33 -3.93
N TYR A 31 16.84 -5.46 -3.16
CA TYR A 31 16.03 -4.37 -3.69
C TYR A 31 16.68 -3.02 -3.42
N ASP A 32 16.53 -2.10 -4.36
CA ASP A 32 16.80 -0.69 -4.12
C ASP A 32 15.63 -0.09 -3.34
N ILE A 33 15.95 0.51 -2.19
CA ILE A 33 14.96 1.10 -1.28
C ILE A 33 14.75 2.58 -1.64
N ALA A 34 13.47 2.96 -1.73
CA ALA A 34 13.02 4.34 -1.88
C ALA A 34 12.10 4.76 -0.73
N GLU A 35 11.95 6.07 -0.56
CA GLU A 35 11.11 6.70 0.48
C GLU A 35 10.13 7.69 -0.17
N PRO A 36 9.05 7.19 -0.82
CA PRO A 36 8.10 8.06 -1.51
C PRO A 36 7.23 8.91 -0.56
N PHE A 37 7.12 8.49 0.70
CA PHE A 37 6.43 9.19 1.78
C PHE A 37 7.32 9.23 3.03
N ASP A 38 7.06 10.19 3.91
CA ASP A 38 7.70 10.20 5.23
C ASP A 38 7.36 8.90 5.98
N ASN A 39 8.34 8.38 6.71
CA ASN A 39 8.28 7.09 7.40
C ASN A 39 7.81 5.91 6.51
N SER A 40 8.26 5.85 5.25
CA SER A 40 7.94 4.74 4.34
C SER A 40 9.17 3.97 3.86
N LEU A 41 8.93 2.77 3.35
CA LEU A 41 9.90 1.97 2.61
C LEU A 41 9.22 1.43 1.36
N SER A 42 9.77 1.74 0.19
CA SER A 42 9.27 1.25 -1.09
C SER A 42 10.33 0.51 -1.87
N VAL A 43 9.92 -0.56 -2.56
CA VAL A 43 10.77 -1.37 -3.43
C VAL A 43 9.99 -1.76 -4.68
N ASP A 44 10.71 -1.95 -5.79
CA ASP A 44 10.16 -2.51 -7.02
C ASP A 44 10.37 -4.02 -7.07
N THR A 45 9.31 -4.77 -7.33
CA THR A 45 9.34 -6.21 -7.58
C THR A 45 8.96 -6.51 -9.03
N VAL A 46 9.29 -7.71 -9.47
CA VAL A 46 9.07 -8.15 -10.85
C VAL A 46 7.60 -8.47 -11.16
N SER A 47 6.77 -8.68 -10.15
CA SER A 47 5.35 -9.04 -10.31
C SER A 47 4.56 -8.87 -9.01
N LEU A 48 3.23 -8.83 -9.14
CA LEU A 48 2.29 -8.93 -8.01
C LEU A 48 2.58 -10.13 -7.10
N GLY A 49 2.93 -11.28 -7.66
CA GLY A 49 3.29 -12.46 -6.89
C GLY A 49 4.53 -12.26 -6.02
N ALA A 50 5.56 -11.59 -6.55
CA ALA A 50 6.77 -11.27 -5.80
C ALA A 50 6.49 -10.22 -4.71
N ALA A 51 5.69 -9.19 -5.01
CA ALA A 51 5.22 -8.20 -4.04
C ALA A 51 4.50 -8.85 -2.85
N VAL A 52 3.50 -9.70 -3.11
CA VAL A 52 2.75 -10.40 -2.05
C VAL A 52 3.66 -11.35 -1.26
N SER A 53 4.60 -12.03 -1.92
CA SER A 53 5.56 -12.93 -1.24
C SER A 53 6.48 -12.15 -0.29
N LEU A 54 7.03 -11.01 -0.73
CA LEU A 54 7.82 -10.13 0.11
C LEU A 54 7.04 -9.65 1.34
N LEU A 55 5.81 -9.18 1.15
CA LEU A 55 4.96 -8.74 2.26
C LEU A 55 4.65 -9.88 3.24
N ASN A 56 4.54 -11.12 2.76
CA ASN A 56 4.36 -12.30 3.61
C ASN A 56 5.62 -12.64 4.41
N ASP A 57 6.80 -12.58 3.79
CA ASP A 57 8.09 -12.78 4.47
C ASP A 57 8.31 -11.73 5.57
N LEU A 58 7.85 -10.49 5.33
CA LEU A 58 7.93 -9.40 6.30
C LEU A 58 6.80 -9.39 7.32
N ASN A 59 5.78 -10.25 7.20
CA ASN A 59 4.51 -10.12 7.91
C ASN A 59 4.66 -9.95 9.43
N TRP A 60 5.56 -10.72 10.05
CA TRP A 60 5.81 -10.64 11.50
C TRP A 60 6.28 -9.25 11.94
N TYR A 61 7.01 -8.54 11.08
CA TYR A 61 7.48 -7.18 11.34
C TYR A 61 6.41 -6.14 10.97
N LEU A 62 5.70 -6.34 9.86
CA LEU A 62 4.66 -5.42 9.41
C LEU A 62 3.57 -5.23 10.46
N VAL A 63 3.08 -6.33 11.08
CA VAL A 63 2.07 -6.25 12.14
C VAL A 63 2.53 -5.53 13.42
N ARG A 64 3.82 -5.18 13.53
CA ARG A 64 4.39 -4.49 14.70
C ARG A 64 4.77 -3.04 14.40
N PHE A 65 5.22 -2.77 13.18
CA PHE A 65 5.94 -1.55 12.85
C PHE A 65 5.33 -0.77 11.69
N ALA A 66 4.54 -1.44 10.85
CA ALA A 66 3.84 -0.78 9.76
C ALA A 66 2.42 -0.40 10.21
N ASP A 67 1.97 0.75 9.75
CA ASP A 67 0.56 1.13 9.82
C ASP A 67 -0.23 0.38 8.74
N PHE A 68 0.25 0.46 7.50
CA PHE A 68 -0.32 -0.30 6.38
C PHE A 68 0.74 -0.57 5.30
N SER A 69 0.34 -1.37 4.30
CA SER A 69 1.17 -1.67 3.12
C SER A 69 0.32 -1.63 1.87
N LEU A 70 0.88 -1.07 0.81
CA LEU A 70 0.24 -0.85 -0.47
C LEU A 70 1.04 -1.53 -1.58
N VAL A 71 0.33 -1.95 -2.63
CA VAL A 71 0.94 -2.52 -3.84
C VAL A 71 0.41 -1.80 -5.07
N ARG A 72 1.28 -1.28 -5.93
CA ARG A 72 0.90 -0.74 -7.24
C ARG A 72 1.25 -1.75 -8.31
N GLU A 73 0.23 -2.31 -8.94
CA GLU A 73 0.38 -3.26 -10.05
C GLU A 73 -0.15 -2.63 -11.35
N PRO A 74 0.74 -2.19 -12.26
CA PRO A 74 0.34 -1.49 -13.49
C PRO A 74 -0.63 -2.27 -14.39
N SER A 75 -0.64 -3.61 -14.31
CA SER A 75 -1.61 -4.43 -15.06
C SER A 75 -3.03 -4.42 -14.46
N VAL A 76 -3.20 -4.02 -13.19
CA VAL A 76 -4.50 -3.83 -12.53
C VAL A 76 -4.95 -2.37 -12.67
N SER A 77 -4.07 -1.44 -12.31
CA SER A 77 -4.28 -0.01 -12.50
C SER A 77 -2.95 0.72 -12.63
N PRO A 78 -2.78 1.61 -13.63
CA PRO A 78 -1.57 2.39 -13.76
C PRO A 78 -1.43 3.40 -12.62
N ASP A 79 -2.51 3.93 -12.05
CA ASP A 79 -2.46 5.10 -11.16
C ASP A 79 -2.95 4.81 -9.73
N GLU A 80 -3.64 3.69 -9.53
CA GLU A 80 -4.22 3.35 -8.24
C GLU A 80 -3.44 2.25 -7.54
N TRP A 81 -3.36 2.36 -6.23
CA TRP A 81 -2.74 1.37 -5.37
C TRP A 81 -3.76 0.32 -4.95
N LEU A 82 -3.27 -0.84 -4.55
CA LEU A 82 -4.04 -1.91 -3.93
C LEU A 82 -3.68 -1.95 -2.45
N SER A 83 -4.66 -2.16 -1.59
CA SER A 83 -4.37 -2.61 -0.23
C SER A 83 -3.64 -3.95 -0.27
N ARG A 84 -2.90 -4.27 0.80
CA ARG A 84 -2.22 -5.55 0.93
C ARG A 84 -3.18 -6.73 0.79
N ASP A 85 -4.37 -6.64 1.40
CA ASP A 85 -5.34 -7.72 1.34
C ASP A 85 -5.96 -7.88 -0.05
N LEU A 86 -6.29 -6.79 -0.73
CA LEU A 86 -6.78 -6.87 -2.11
C LEU A 86 -5.71 -7.42 -3.07
N ALA A 87 -4.46 -6.98 -2.93
CA ALA A 87 -3.33 -7.49 -3.71
C ALA A 87 -3.16 -9.01 -3.54
N ARG A 88 -3.33 -9.52 -2.31
CA ARG A 88 -3.32 -10.95 -2.02
C ARG A 88 -4.50 -11.68 -2.66
N GLN A 89 -5.72 -11.14 -2.54
CA GLN A 89 -6.93 -11.74 -3.14
C GLN A 89 -6.81 -11.87 -4.66
N ILE A 90 -6.30 -10.83 -5.35
CA ILE A 90 -6.05 -10.87 -6.79
C ILE A 90 -4.98 -11.93 -7.12
N ARG A 91 -3.86 -11.92 -6.40
CA ARG A 91 -2.76 -12.87 -6.59
C ARG A 91 -3.23 -14.32 -6.43
N ASP A 92 -4.11 -14.58 -5.47
CA ASP A 92 -4.65 -15.91 -5.19
C ASP A 92 -5.79 -16.30 -6.16
N GLY A 93 -6.21 -15.39 -7.05
CA GLY A 93 -7.31 -15.60 -8.00
C GLY A 93 -8.69 -15.60 -7.34
N ALA A 94 -8.79 -15.10 -6.10
CA ALA A 94 -10.06 -15.01 -5.37
C ALA A 94 -10.96 -13.89 -5.92
N VAL A 95 -10.36 -12.83 -6.46
CA VAL A 95 -11.04 -11.69 -7.10
C VAL A 95 -10.31 -11.37 -8.41
N GLN A 96 -11.04 -11.07 -9.49
CA GLN A 96 -10.42 -10.66 -10.74
C GLN A 96 -10.07 -9.15 -10.72
N PRO A 97 -8.96 -8.71 -11.33
CA PRO A 97 -8.58 -7.29 -11.40
C PRO A 97 -9.71 -6.35 -11.85
N GLU A 98 -10.48 -6.76 -12.86
CA GLU A 98 -11.59 -6.00 -13.44
C GLU A 98 -12.80 -5.84 -12.50
N ASP A 99 -12.94 -6.72 -11.52
CA ASP A 99 -14.01 -6.69 -10.52
C ASP A 99 -13.65 -5.83 -9.30
N THR A 100 -12.57 -5.04 -9.38
CA THR A 100 -12.08 -4.18 -8.29
C THR A 100 -12.19 -2.70 -8.62
N GLY A 101 -12.09 -1.85 -7.58
CA GLY A 101 -12.02 -0.39 -7.75
C GLY A 101 -13.31 0.37 -7.47
N ASP A 102 -14.35 -0.33 -7.04
CA ASP A 102 -15.57 0.27 -6.50
C ASP A 102 -15.36 0.82 -5.09
N HIS A 103 -14.69 0.05 -4.22
CA HIS A 103 -14.36 0.44 -2.85
C HIS A 103 -12.96 1.06 -2.80
N LEU A 104 -12.89 2.32 -2.37
CA LEU A 104 -11.67 3.10 -2.35
C LEU A 104 -11.39 3.66 -0.95
N ALA A 105 -10.12 3.74 -0.59
CA ALA A 105 -9.57 4.58 0.47
C ALA A 105 -8.71 5.66 -0.18
N ILE A 106 -9.07 6.93 0.00
CA ILE A 106 -8.33 8.07 -0.54
C ILE A 106 -7.54 8.69 0.59
N TYR A 107 -6.22 8.56 0.54
CA TYR A 107 -5.31 9.18 1.49
C TYR A 107 -4.94 10.57 1.00
N GLY A 108 -4.93 11.54 1.91
CA GLY A 108 -4.28 12.82 1.67
C GLY A 108 -2.76 12.70 1.81
N VAL A 109 -2.01 13.62 1.21
CA VAL A 109 -0.57 13.78 1.44
C VAL A 109 -0.28 15.19 1.89
N GLU A 110 0.28 15.31 3.09
CA GLU A 110 0.61 16.58 3.75
C GLU A 110 2.04 16.49 4.28
N ASP A 111 2.92 17.43 3.91
CA ASP A 111 4.33 17.43 4.31
C ASP A 111 5.04 16.08 4.03
N GLY A 112 4.66 15.43 2.92
CA GLY A 112 5.16 14.11 2.52
C GLY A 112 4.59 12.91 3.31
N ARG A 113 3.73 13.12 4.32
CA ARG A 113 3.07 12.06 5.10
C ARG A 113 1.74 11.69 4.48
N LEU A 114 1.41 10.40 4.49
CA LEU A 114 0.05 9.95 4.22
C LEU A 114 -0.80 10.21 5.45
N VAL A 115 -1.89 10.96 5.27
CA VAL A 115 -2.85 11.29 6.32
C VAL A 115 -4.12 10.47 6.19
N GLU A 116 -4.98 10.53 7.21
CA GLU A 116 -6.08 9.60 7.38
C GLU A 116 -7.03 9.54 6.17
N PRO A 117 -7.44 8.31 5.80
CA PRO A 117 -8.13 8.07 4.54
C PRO A 117 -9.61 8.45 4.61
N MET A 118 -10.13 8.86 3.46
CA MET A 118 -11.57 8.94 3.20
C MET A 118 -12.00 7.68 2.47
N TYR A 119 -12.90 6.89 3.07
CA TYR A 119 -13.48 5.71 2.42
C TYR A 119 -14.69 6.09 1.57
N VAL A 120 -14.64 5.76 0.28
CA VAL A 120 -15.69 6.10 -0.69
C VAL A 120 -15.97 4.99 -1.67
N THR A 121 -17.21 4.97 -2.17
CA THR A 121 -17.57 4.18 -3.34
C THR A 121 -17.40 5.03 -4.58
N ARG A 122 -16.81 4.46 -5.64
CA ARG A 122 -16.73 5.09 -6.96
C ARG A 122 -18.13 5.44 -7.47
N VAL A 123 -18.30 6.63 -8.03
CA VAL A 123 -19.59 7.10 -8.57
C VAL A 123 -19.45 7.36 -10.06
N ASP A 124 -20.24 6.66 -10.87
CA ASP A 124 -20.23 6.80 -12.35
C ASP A 124 -18.81 6.68 -12.95
N GLY A 125 -18.00 5.76 -12.41
CA GLY A 125 -16.62 5.56 -12.85
C GLY A 125 -15.60 6.57 -12.30
N SER A 126 -16.04 7.59 -11.57
CA SER A 126 -15.21 8.69 -11.08
C SER A 126 -14.88 8.53 -9.58
N VAL A 127 -13.65 8.91 -9.22
CA VAL A 127 -13.17 8.93 -7.82
C VAL A 127 -13.64 10.24 -7.16
N PRO A 128 -14.40 10.18 -6.06
CA PRO A 128 -14.77 11.39 -5.31
C PRO A 128 -13.55 12.17 -4.80
N ASP A 129 -13.67 13.50 -4.72
CA ASP A 129 -12.60 14.36 -4.20
C ASP A 129 -12.40 14.16 -2.69
N TYR A 130 -11.14 14.22 -2.23
CA TYR A 130 -10.81 14.20 -0.81
C TYR A 130 -11.17 15.53 -0.15
N ASP A 131 -11.98 15.49 0.92
CA ASP A 131 -12.52 16.69 1.57
C ASP A 131 -12.32 16.73 3.10
N LEU A 132 -11.51 15.84 3.67
CA LEU A 132 -11.26 15.82 5.13
C LEU A 132 -10.35 16.98 5.60
N ARG A 133 -9.41 17.43 4.75
CA ARG A 133 -8.63 18.67 4.91
C ARG A 133 -7.94 19.06 3.60
N ASP A 134 -7.35 20.25 3.58
CA ASP A 134 -6.47 20.72 2.50
C ASP A 134 -5.17 19.92 2.49
N VAL A 135 -4.83 19.31 1.36
CA VAL A 135 -3.64 18.47 1.18
C VAL A 135 -2.94 18.79 -0.14
N GLU A 136 -1.65 18.49 -0.24
CA GLU A 136 -0.85 18.78 -1.45
C GLU A 136 -1.28 17.93 -2.65
N ARG A 137 -1.64 16.67 -2.36
CA ARG A 137 -2.08 15.67 -3.34
C ARG A 137 -2.80 14.54 -2.63
N THR A 138 -3.41 13.65 -3.40
CA THR A 138 -4.08 12.46 -2.90
C THR A 138 -3.42 11.19 -3.44
N LEU A 139 -3.66 10.09 -2.73
CA LEU A 139 -3.30 8.74 -3.15
C LEU A 139 -4.56 7.87 -3.05
N VAL A 140 -4.93 7.25 -4.16
CA VAL A 140 -6.12 6.39 -4.24
C VAL A 140 -5.71 4.93 -4.06
N VAL A 141 -6.34 4.26 -3.09
CA VAL A 141 -6.16 2.84 -2.81
C VAL A 141 -7.47 2.10 -3.05
N ARG A 142 -7.45 1.08 -3.91
CA ARG A 142 -8.51 0.07 -3.98
C ARG A 142 -8.37 -0.84 -2.76
N VAL A 143 -9.44 -0.99 -2.00
CA VAL A 143 -9.47 -1.82 -0.79
C VAL A 143 -10.33 -3.06 -1.01
N ALA A 144 -10.05 -4.12 -0.26
CA ALA A 144 -10.93 -5.27 -0.23
C ALA A 144 -12.27 -4.90 0.41
N GLU A 145 -13.33 -5.63 0.06
CA GLU A 145 -14.69 -5.37 0.56
C GLU A 145 -14.74 -5.40 2.10
N ASP A 146 -13.97 -6.30 2.73
CA ASP A 146 -13.93 -6.44 4.19
C ASP A 146 -13.09 -5.37 4.89
N GLU A 147 -12.32 -4.56 4.16
CA GLU A 147 -11.58 -3.40 4.67
C GLU A 147 -12.40 -2.10 4.61
N PHE A 148 -13.47 -2.07 3.80
CA PHE A 148 -14.22 -0.85 3.53
C PHE A 148 -15.01 -0.37 4.76
N GLY A 149 -14.68 0.82 5.28
CA GLY A 149 -15.40 1.46 6.39
C GLY A 149 -15.12 0.89 7.78
N ARG A 150 -13.97 0.23 7.97
CA ARG A 150 -13.47 -0.21 9.27
C ARG A 150 -12.82 0.90 10.08
#